data_AF-A0A916MRD7-F1
#
_entry.id   AF-A0A916MRD7-F1
#
_cell.length_a   1.000
_cell.length_b   1.000
_cell.length_c   1.000
_cell.angle_alpha   90.00
_cell.angle_beta   90.00
_cell.angle_gamma   90.00
#
_symmetry.space_group_name_H-M   'P 1'
#
loop_
_entity.id
_entity.type
_entity.pdbx_description
1 polymer ?
#
loop_
_entity_poly.entity_id
_entity_poly.type
_entity_poly.pdbx_seq_one_letter_code
_entity_poly.pdbx_strand_id
1 'polypeptide(L)'
;MFDVRDAFADSRAIEVAPEPLTLDTSRITNPRVREQVEDVVHRLEGSFDTMLSRIVPGGIFVALEEFVGPHSDGAAVVRAAHEAGLLAIDASTASRRVSTERIEGTDVAGIILSAEAFRGHSDWVARGQEGARKSPDALGD
;
A
#
# COMPACT_ATOMS: atom_id res chain seq x y z
N MET A 1 -23.49 41.67 38.98
CA MET A 1 -22.21 40.93 38.95
C MET A 1 -22.57 39.50 38.58
N PHE A 2 -22.59 39.20 37.28
CA PHE A 2 -22.95 37.87 36.77
C PHE A 2 -21.66 37.16 36.36
N ASP A 3 -21.44 35.98 36.94
CA ASP A 3 -20.23 35.17 36.79
C ASP A 3 -20.20 34.57 35.37
N VAL A 4 -19.13 34.88 34.64
CA VAL A 4 -18.86 34.43 33.27
C VAL A 4 -18.17 33.07 33.36
N ARG A 5 -18.93 32.02 33.60
CA ARG A 5 -18.40 30.64 33.62
C ARG A 5 -19.45 29.67 33.13
N ASP A 6 -19.43 29.40 31.83
CA ASP A 6 -19.15 28.06 31.32
C ASP A 6 -19.05 28.12 29.78
N ALA A 7 -17.89 28.58 29.31
CA ALA A 7 -17.50 28.50 27.91
C ALA A 7 -16.63 27.26 27.72
N PHE A 8 -17.22 26.09 27.96
CA PHE A 8 -16.60 24.81 27.61
C PHE A 8 -17.59 23.97 26.81
N ALA A 9 -18.03 24.53 25.68
CA ALA A 9 -18.51 23.72 24.57
C ALA A 9 -17.28 23.00 23.98
N ASP A 10 -16.86 21.93 24.65
CA ASP A 10 -16.62 20.62 24.07
C ASP A 10 -16.22 20.67 22.59
N SER A 11 -15.02 21.19 22.33
CA SER A 11 -14.32 20.96 21.06
C SER A 11 -13.85 19.51 21.07
N ARG A 12 -14.80 18.58 20.94
CA ARG A 12 -14.47 17.21 20.52
C ARG A 12 -13.78 17.36 19.19
N ALA A 13 -12.46 17.22 19.21
CA ALA A 13 -11.70 16.96 18.01
C ALA A 13 -12.49 15.87 17.28
N ILE A 14 -12.98 16.20 16.08
CA ILE A 14 -13.53 15.19 15.19
C ILE A 14 -12.33 14.31 14.91
N GLU A 15 -12.20 13.21 15.63
CA GLU A 15 -11.23 12.16 15.33
C GLU A 15 -11.67 11.60 13.98
N VAL A 16 -11.12 12.19 12.91
CA VAL A 16 -11.28 11.68 11.56
C VAL A 16 -10.63 10.31 11.57
N ALA A 17 -11.45 9.27 11.49
CA ALA A 17 -10.95 7.90 11.40
C ALA A 17 -10.03 7.81 10.17
N PRO A 18 -8.84 7.18 10.31
CA PRO A 18 -7.89 7.09 9.20
C PRO A 18 -8.54 6.38 8.01
N GLU A 19 -8.36 6.94 6.82
CA GLU A 19 -8.89 6.33 5.59
C GLU A 19 -8.18 5.00 5.30
N PRO A 20 -8.93 3.92 4.99
CA PRO A 20 -8.33 2.62 4.68
C PRO A 20 -7.60 2.67 3.33
N LEU A 21 -6.52 1.91 3.19
CA LEU A 21 -5.84 1.71 1.92
C LEU A 21 -6.78 0.95 0.97
N THR A 22 -7.14 1.60 -0.13
CA THR A 22 -7.97 0.99 -1.19
C THR A 22 -7.39 1.32 -2.56
N LEU A 23 -7.56 0.40 -3.51
CA LEU A 23 -7.07 0.52 -4.89
C LEU A 23 -8.25 0.40 -5.84
N ASP A 24 -8.38 1.30 -6.82
CA ASP A 24 -9.43 1.19 -7.83
C ASP A 24 -9.06 0.15 -8.90
N THR A 25 -9.54 -1.08 -8.71
CA THR A 25 -9.30 -2.21 -9.61
C THR A 25 -10.36 -2.33 -10.71
N SER A 26 -11.30 -1.39 -10.80
CA SER A 26 -12.46 -1.42 -11.71
C SER A 26 -12.09 -1.59 -13.18
N ARG A 27 -10.89 -1.11 -13.56
CA ARG A 27 -10.33 -1.16 -14.92
C ARG A 27 -9.68 -2.50 -15.26
N ILE A 28 -9.45 -3.39 -14.29
CA ILE A 28 -8.96 -4.74 -14.53
C ILE A 28 -10.10 -5.58 -15.10
N THR A 29 -10.04 -5.95 -16.38
CA THR A 29 -11.12 -6.69 -17.06
C THR A 29 -11.21 -8.17 -16.67
N ASN A 30 -10.07 -8.79 -16.31
CA ASN A 30 -10.04 -10.18 -15.88
C ASN A 30 -10.46 -10.27 -14.40
N PRO A 31 -11.61 -10.87 -14.06
CA PRO A 31 -12.13 -10.89 -12.69
C PRO A 31 -11.20 -11.64 -11.73
N ARG A 32 -10.55 -12.71 -12.19
CA ARG A 32 -9.63 -13.48 -11.37
C ARG A 32 -8.38 -12.68 -11.00
N VAL A 33 -7.85 -11.90 -11.94
CA VAL A 33 -6.71 -11.02 -11.68
C VAL A 33 -7.12 -9.84 -10.80
N ARG A 34 -8.35 -9.35 -10.97
CA ARG A 34 -8.92 -8.30 -10.13
C ARG A 34 -8.98 -8.75 -8.67
N GLU A 35 -9.55 -9.92 -8.40
CA GLU A 35 -9.64 -10.52 -7.07
C GLU A 35 -8.24 -10.68 -6.44
N GLN A 36 -7.26 -11.17 -7.20
CA GLN A 36 -5.89 -11.32 -6.71
C GLN A 36 -5.23 -10.00 -6.30
N VAL A 37 -5.46 -8.94 -7.08
CA VAL A 37 -4.96 -7.60 -6.76
C VAL A 37 -5.68 -7.05 -5.52
N GLU A 38 -7.01 -7.24 -5.41
CA GLU A 38 -7.79 -6.84 -4.24
C GLU A 38 -7.35 -7.57 -2.97
N ASP A 39 -7.10 -8.88 -3.03
CA ASP A 39 -6.57 -9.68 -1.93
C ASP A 39 -5.20 -9.18 -1.46
N VAL A 40 -4.32 -8.81 -2.39
CA VAL A 40 -3.02 -8.20 -2.07
C VAL A 40 -3.22 -6.86 -1.35
N VAL A 41 -4.11 -5.99 -1.84
CA VAL A 41 -4.38 -4.69 -1.21
C VAL A 41 -4.99 -4.86 0.18
N HIS A 42 -5.89 -5.84 0.35
CA HIS A 42 -6.48 -6.15 1.65
C HIS A 42 -5.41 -6.63 2.65
N ARG A 43 -4.46 -7.46 2.21
CA ARG A 43 -3.34 -7.89 3.05
C ARG A 43 -2.37 -6.74 3.36
N LEU A 44 -2.12 -5.84 2.42
CA LEU A 44 -1.31 -4.64 2.66
C LEU A 44 -1.94 -3.72 3.73
N GLU A 45 -3.26 -3.56 3.74
CA GLU A 45 -3.96 -2.82 4.81
C GLU A 45 -3.85 -3.54 6.17
N GLY A 46 -3.93 -4.87 6.19
CA GLY A 46 -3.97 -5.65 7.42
C GLY A 46 -2.61 -5.95 8.06
N SER A 47 -1.55 -6.22 7.28
CA SER A 47 -0.26 -6.64 7.83
C SER A 47 0.90 -6.50 6.83
N PHE A 48 1.37 -5.26 6.64
CA PHE A 48 2.47 -4.89 5.75
C PHE A 48 3.76 -5.73 5.95
N ASP A 49 4.18 -5.98 7.19
CA ASP A 49 5.40 -6.73 7.52
C ASP A 49 5.38 -8.21 7.12
N THR A 50 4.20 -8.75 6.80
CA THR A 50 4.05 -10.18 6.46
C THR A 50 4.13 -10.45 4.95
N MET A 51 4.18 -9.40 4.13
CA MET A 51 4.27 -9.51 2.67
C MET A 51 5.67 -9.12 2.20
N LEU A 52 6.09 -9.71 1.08
CA LEU A 52 7.27 -9.27 0.33
C LEU A 52 6.95 -7.96 -0.43
N SER A 53 6.76 -6.89 0.33
CA SER A 53 6.35 -5.57 -0.14
C SER A 53 7.18 -4.47 0.50
N ARG A 54 7.27 -3.32 -0.16
CA ARG A 54 8.02 -2.17 0.34
C ARG A 54 7.46 -0.86 -0.19
N ILE A 55 7.49 0.18 0.64
CA ILE A 55 7.25 1.55 0.17
C ILE A 55 8.48 2.01 -0.61
N VAL A 56 8.30 2.41 -1.86
CA VAL A 56 9.36 2.87 -2.77
C VAL A 56 8.98 4.22 -3.41
N PRO A 57 9.93 4.96 -4.00
CA PRO A 57 9.58 6.14 -4.78
C PRO A 57 8.56 5.79 -5.88
N GLY A 58 7.42 6.48 -5.89
CA GLY A 58 6.32 6.25 -6.83
C GLY A 58 5.18 5.37 -6.30
N GLY A 59 5.33 4.69 -5.16
CA GLY A 59 4.23 3.98 -4.51
C GLY A 59 4.67 2.75 -3.72
N ILE A 60 3.99 1.62 -3.93
CA ILE A 60 4.21 0.39 -3.16
C ILE A 60 4.74 -0.69 -4.11
N PHE A 61 5.97 -1.13 -3.87
CA PHE A 61 6.51 -2.34 -4.47
C PHE A 61 5.84 -3.56 -3.83
N VAL A 62 5.38 -4.48 -4.66
CA VAL A 62 4.84 -5.78 -4.24
C VAL A 62 5.48 -6.87 -5.10
N ALA A 63 6.06 -7.87 -4.45
CA ALA A 63 6.64 -9.02 -5.13
C ALA A 63 5.59 -9.76 -5.96
N LEU A 64 5.98 -10.26 -7.13
CA LEU A 64 5.06 -10.99 -8.00
C LEU A 64 4.51 -12.25 -7.31
N GLU A 65 5.31 -12.90 -6.47
CA GLU A 65 4.91 -14.09 -5.72
C GLU A 65 3.72 -13.85 -4.79
N GLU A 66 3.53 -12.62 -4.30
CA GLU A 66 2.37 -12.27 -3.47
C GLU A 66 1.06 -12.35 -4.25
N PHE A 67 1.09 -12.12 -5.57
CA PHE A 67 -0.07 -12.32 -6.45
C PHE A 67 -0.19 -13.77 -6.93
N VAL A 68 0.87 -14.57 -6.70
CA VAL A 68 1.04 -15.92 -7.18
C VAL A 68 0.85 -16.91 -6.04
N GLY A 69 -0.42 -17.06 -5.63
CA GLY A 69 -0.86 -18.37 -5.14
C GLY A 69 -0.57 -19.46 -6.20
N PRO A 70 -0.69 -20.77 -5.86
CA PRO A 70 -0.21 -21.89 -6.68
C PRO A 70 -0.76 -22.01 -8.12
N HIS A 71 -1.66 -21.13 -8.53
CA HIS A 71 -2.37 -21.16 -9.82
C HIS A 71 -2.39 -19.81 -10.55
N SER A 72 -1.59 -18.81 -10.12
CA SER A 72 -1.58 -17.49 -10.75
C SER A 72 -0.49 -17.35 -11.80
N ASP A 73 -0.74 -16.51 -12.80
CA ASP A 73 0.23 -16.14 -13.81
C ASP A 73 0.68 -14.70 -13.54
N GLY A 74 1.91 -14.53 -13.01
CA GLY A 74 2.48 -13.22 -12.73
C GLY A 74 2.53 -12.30 -13.96
N ALA A 75 2.68 -12.86 -15.17
CA ALA A 75 2.66 -12.06 -16.40
C ALA A 75 1.26 -11.50 -16.69
N ALA A 76 0.21 -12.26 -16.39
CA ALA A 76 -1.18 -11.80 -16.53
C ALA A 76 -1.48 -10.66 -15.55
N VAL A 77 -0.97 -10.74 -14.31
CA VAL A 77 -1.10 -9.68 -13.30
C VAL A 77 -0.41 -8.40 -13.75
N VAL A 78 0.86 -8.48 -14.16
CA VAL A 78 1.63 -7.33 -14.66
C VAL A 78 0.92 -6.66 -15.82
N ARG A 79 0.44 -7.46 -16.78
CA ARG A 79 -0.27 -6.95 -17.96
C ARG A 79 -1.56 -6.24 -17.56
N ALA A 80 -2.38 -6.87 -16.72
CA ALA A 80 -3.66 -6.30 -16.34
C ALA A 80 -3.50 -5.03 -15.49
N ALA A 81 -2.54 -5.00 -14.56
CA ALA A 81 -2.22 -3.81 -13.77
C ALA A 81 -1.72 -2.66 -14.65
N HIS A 82 -0.90 -2.96 -15.66
CA HIS A 82 -0.46 -1.98 -16.65
C HIS A 82 -1.62 -1.45 -17.50
N GLU A 83 -2.46 -2.33 -18.06
CA GLU A 83 -3.63 -1.95 -18.86
C GLU A 83 -4.64 -1.14 -18.04
N ALA A 84 -4.75 -1.40 -16.74
CA ALA A 84 -5.58 -0.65 -15.80
C ALA A 84 -4.98 0.71 -15.37
N GLY A 85 -3.70 0.98 -15.68
CA GLY A 85 -3.00 2.20 -15.27
C GLY A 85 -2.63 2.23 -13.78
N LEU A 86 -2.44 1.06 -13.16
CA LEU A 86 -2.15 0.92 -11.73
C LEU A 86 -0.65 0.92 -11.42
N LEU A 87 0.20 0.80 -12.43
CA LEU A 87 1.64 0.75 -12.25
C LEU A 87 2.25 2.15 -12.19
N ALA A 88 3.18 2.36 -11.28
CA ALA A 88 4.02 3.55 -11.29
C ALA A 88 4.90 3.54 -12.55
N ILE A 89 4.88 4.63 -13.30
CA ILE A 89 5.75 4.84 -14.46
C ILE A 89 6.84 5.81 -14.01
N ASP A 90 8.04 5.30 -13.71
CA ASP A 90 9.19 6.20 -13.52
C ASP A 90 9.83 6.52 -14.87
N ALA A 91 10.30 7.76 -15.04
CA ALA A 91 10.93 8.23 -16.28
C ALA A 91 12.19 7.42 -16.66
N SER A 92 12.84 6.80 -15.68
CA SER A 92 14.03 5.93 -15.86
C SER A 92 13.65 4.51 -16.29
N THR A 93 12.39 4.12 -16.09
CA THR A 93 11.85 2.78 -16.35
C THR A 93 10.53 2.83 -17.09
N ALA A 94 10.29 3.85 -17.91
CA ALA A 94 9.03 4.07 -18.62
C ALA A 94 8.61 2.88 -19.53
N SER A 95 9.51 1.93 -19.79
CA SER A 95 9.25 0.67 -20.51
C SER A 95 9.26 -0.60 -19.63
N ARG A 96 9.71 -0.53 -18.37
CA ARG A 96 9.80 -1.70 -17.46
C ARG A 96 8.58 -1.74 -16.53
N ARG A 97 7.78 -2.78 -16.72
CA ARG A 97 6.57 -3.07 -15.91
C ARG A 97 6.86 -3.90 -14.67
N VAL A 98 8.05 -4.48 -14.62
CA VAL A 98 8.56 -5.30 -13.51
C VAL A 98 9.84 -4.64 -13.02
N SER A 99 9.92 -4.46 -11.71
CA SER A 99 11.10 -3.98 -11.00
C SER A 99 11.72 -5.13 -10.21
N THR A 100 13.01 -5.02 -9.95
CA THR A 100 13.72 -5.93 -9.05
C THR A 100 14.17 -5.13 -7.85
N GLU A 101 13.69 -5.51 -6.67
CA GLU A 101 14.05 -4.87 -5.41
C GLU A 101 14.78 -5.87 -4.51
N ARG A 102 15.69 -5.37 -3.68
CA ARG A 102 16.38 -6.19 -2.69
C ARG A 102 15.62 -6.17 -1.36
N ILE A 103 15.01 -7.31 -1.02
CA ILE A 103 14.27 -7.53 0.23
C ILE A 103 15.02 -8.61 1.02
N GLU A 104 15.38 -8.31 2.27
CA GLU A 104 16.10 -9.26 3.16
C GLU A 104 17.36 -9.90 2.53
N GLY A 105 18.07 -9.14 1.68
CA GLY A 105 19.28 -9.61 1.00
C GLY A 105 19.03 -10.45 -0.26
N THR A 106 17.77 -10.68 -0.64
CA THR A 106 17.36 -11.41 -1.84
C THR A 106 16.85 -10.45 -2.91
N ASP A 107 17.23 -10.66 -4.17
CA ASP A 107 16.70 -9.89 -5.29
C ASP A 107 15.34 -10.48 -5.71
N VAL A 108 14.27 -9.71 -5.50
CA VAL A 108 12.87 -10.12 -5.70
C VAL A 108 12.26 -9.34 -6.86
N ALA A 109 11.60 -10.05 -7.78
CA ALA A 109 10.88 -9.44 -8.89
C ALA A 109 9.45 -9.05 -8.47
N GLY A 110 9.04 -7.83 -8.77
CA GLY A 110 7.75 -7.29 -8.36
C GLY A 110 7.24 -6.18 -9.27
N ILE A 111 6.07 -5.67 -8.94
CA ILE A 111 5.47 -4.49 -9.57
C ILE A 111 5.41 -3.35 -8.57
N ILE A 112 5.46 -2.12 -9.06
CA ILE A 112 5.22 -0.93 -8.24
C ILE A 112 3.81 -0.45 -8.53
N LEU A 113 2.92 -0.57 -7.56
CA LEU A 113 1.59 0.01 -7.60
C LEU A 113 1.69 1.50 -7.32
N SER A 114 1.16 2.33 -8.21
CA SER A 114 1.26 3.79 -8.13
C SER A 114 0.57 4.31 -6.87
N ALA A 115 1.23 5.21 -6.14
CA ALA A 115 0.63 5.92 -5.02
C ALA A 115 -0.67 6.65 -5.43
N GLU A 116 -0.73 7.17 -6.66
CA GLU A 116 -1.89 7.88 -7.19
C GLU A 116 -3.09 6.97 -7.48
N ALA A 117 -2.85 5.66 -7.61
CA ALA A 117 -3.92 4.69 -7.79
C ALA A 117 -4.61 4.34 -6.45
N PHE A 118 -3.95 4.61 -5.33
CA PHE A 118 -4.46 4.32 -4.00
C PHE A 118 -5.24 5.50 -3.42
N ARG A 119 -6.38 5.20 -2.77
CA ARG A 119 -6.98 6.10 -1.77
C ARG A 119 -6.49 5.70 -0.37
N GLY A 120 -6.33 6.70 0.50
CA GLY A 120 -5.81 6.49 1.86
C GLY A 120 -4.30 6.21 1.93
N HIS A 121 -3.55 6.31 0.83
CA HIS A 121 -2.12 6.00 0.80
C HIS A 121 -1.30 6.83 1.79
N SER A 122 -1.55 8.14 1.87
CA SER A 122 -0.81 9.03 2.77
C SER A 122 -1.03 8.68 4.25
N ASP A 123 -2.28 8.43 4.65
CA ASP A 123 -2.64 7.97 5.99
C ASP A 123 -2.07 6.58 6.29
N TRP A 124 -2.13 5.65 5.34
CA TRP A 124 -1.55 4.33 5.47
C TRP A 124 -0.03 4.36 5.67
N VAL A 125 0.71 5.16 4.86
CA VAL A 125 2.16 5.35 5.04
C VAL A 125 2.48 5.98 6.40
N ALA A 126 1.70 6.98 6.83
CA ALA A 126 1.89 7.62 8.13
C ALA A 126 1.70 6.62 9.29
N ARG A 127 0.68 5.75 9.21
CA ARG A 127 0.46 4.66 10.19
C ARG A 127 1.62 3.65 10.21
N GLY A 128 2.11 3.25 9.03
CA GLY A 128 3.24 2.33 8.91
C GLY A 128 4.55 2.91 9.48
N GLN A 129 4.82 4.21 9.23
CA GLN A 129 5.99 4.88 9.79
C GLN A 129 5.87 5.13 11.30
N GLU A 130 4.66 5.40 11.80
CA GLU A 130 4.42 5.58 13.23
C GLU A 130 4.52 4.27 14.01
N GLY A 131 4.09 3.15 13.42
CA GLY A 131 4.33 1.80 13.95
C GLY A 131 5.83 1.48 14.04
N ALA A 132 6.60 1.74 12.97
CA ALA A 132 8.05 1.55 12.96
C ALA A 132 8.79 2.46 13.95
N ARG A 133 8.34 3.72 14.14
CA ARG A 133 8.91 4.65 15.13
C ARG A 133 8.59 4.28 16.58
N LYS A 134 7.54 3.50 16.84
CA LYS A 134 7.21 3.00 18.19
C LYS A 134 7.93 1.70 18.54
N SER A 135 8.64 1.07 17.58
CA SER A 135 9.49 -0.11 17.82
C SER A 135 11.00 0.12 17.59
N PRO A 136 11.65 1.14 18.19
CA PRO A 136 13.11 1.22 18.17
C PRO A 136 13.78 0.35 19.25
N ASP A 137 13.01 -0.30 20.14
CA ASP A 137 13.55 -0.96 21.33
C ASP A 137 12.88 -2.32 21.60
N ALA A 138 13.45 -3.37 21.01
CA ALA A 138 13.43 -4.72 21.56
C ALA A 138 14.82 -5.36 21.41
N LEU A 139 15.86 -4.53 21.50
CA LEU A 139 17.24 -4.94 21.64
C LEU A 139 17.82 -4.25 22.89
N GLY A 140 17.41 -4.76 24.04
CA GLY A 140 17.88 -4.34 25.36
C GLY A 140 17.98 -5.55 26.27
N ASP A 141 19.23 -6.01 26.43
CA ASP A 141 19.80 -7.02 27.35
C ASP A 141 19.58 -8.51 27.05
#